data_AF-A0A670YTQ0-F1
#
_entry.id   AF-A0A670YTQ0-F1
#
_cell.length_a   1.000
_cell.length_b   1.000
_cell.length_c   1.000
_cell.angle_alpha   90.00
_cell.angle_beta   90.00
_cell.angle_gamma   90.00
#
_symmetry.space_group_name_H-M   'P 1'
#
loop_
_entity.id
_entity.type
_entity.pdbx_description
1 polymer ?
#
loop_
_entity_poly.entity_id
_entity_poly.type
_entity_poly.pdbx_seq_one_letter_code
_entity_poly.pdbx_strand_id
1 'polypeptide(L)'
;MSFHPLLLVLPAFKWGPTHTSLISYSPHPQGPACSLSPTCGNPKGKKSVNKDSLEYRLRRERNNIAVRKSRDKAKRRVMETQQRMVELLGENERLRTRVEQLMQETETLRDIFRQVPEAAGLIKGLGGCS
;
A
#
# COMPACT_ATOMS: atom_id res chain seq x y z
N MET A 1 -0.88 28.22 -49.56
CA MET A 1 -1.55 28.66 -48.32
C MET A 1 -1.75 27.43 -47.47
N SER A 2 -0.81 27.23 -46.56
CA SER A 2 -0.67 26.03 -45.74
C SER A 2 -1.62 26.08 -44.55
N PHE A 3 -2.36 25.01 -44.28
CA PHE A 3 -2.96 24.78 -42.98
C PHE A 3 -2.61 23.37 -42.51
N HIS A 4 -1.69 23.31 -41.54
CA HIS A 4 -1.35 22.15 -40.74
C HIS A 4 -2.46 21.90 -39.70
N PRO A 5 -2.79 20.62 -39.39
CA PRO A 5 -3.67 20.30 -38.28
C PRO A 5 -2.95 20.52 -36.94
N LEU A 6 -3.65 21.22 -36.04
CA LEU A 6 -3.25 21.51 -34.67
C LEU A 6 -2.98 20.23 -33.88
N LEU A 7 -1.71 19.96 -33.56
CA LEU A 7 -1.36 19.13 -32.41
C LEU A 7 -1.58 19.96 -31.15
N LEU A 8 -2.67 19.68 -30.44
CA LEU A 8 -2.84 20.08 -29.04
C LEU A 8 -1.80 19.34 -28.19
N VAL A 9 -0.71 20.04 -27.89
CA VAL A 9 0.27 19.64 -26.88
C VAL A 9 -0.39 19.80 -25.51
N LEU A 10 -0.79 18.69 -24.89
CA LEU A 10 -1.19 18.68 -23.48
C LEU A 10 0.03 19.07 -22.62
N PRO A 11 -0.12 19.92 -21.59
CA PRO A 11 0.99 20.34 -20.76
C PRO A 11 1.51 19.16 -19.93
N ALA A 12 2.81 18.93 -20.00
CA ALA A 12 3.52 17.99 -19.14
C ALA A 12 3.46 18.52 -17.70
N PHE A 13 2.54 17.96 -16.90
CA PHE A 13 2.38 18.32 -15.50
C PHE A 13 3.58 17.77 -14.71
N LYS A 14 4.55 18.65 -14.48
CA LYS A 14 5.80 18.37 -13.78
C LYS A 14 5.55 18.38 -12.28
N TRP A 15 5.43 17.21 -11.66
CA TRP A 15 5.42 17.08 -10.21
C TRP A 15 6.85 17.23 -9.65
N GLY A 16 7.13 18.38 -9.03
CA GLY A 16 8.17 18.55 -8.01
C GLY A 16 7.60 18.37 -6.60
N PRO A 17 8.43 18.25 -5.55
CA PRO A 17 8.04 17.64 -4.28
C PRO A 17 7.33 18.64 -3.36
N THR A 18 6.02 18.48 -3.18
CA THR A 18 5.27 19.12 -2.09
C THR A 18 5.06 18.10 -0.98
N HIS A 19 5.52 18.43 0.23
CA HIS A 19 5.38 17.64 1.45
C HIS A 19 3.93 17.25 1.72
N THR A 20 3.53 16.07 1.26
CA THR A 20 2.45 15.23 1.78
C THR A 20 2.73 13.86 1.19
N SER A 21 3.21 12.94 2.02
CA SER A 21 3.61 11.60 1.62
C SER A 21 2.40 10.81 1.08
N LEU A 22 2.08 11.00 -0.20
CA LEU A 22 1.25 10.09 -0.96
C LEU A 22 2.12 8.86 -1.22
N ILE A 23 1.99 7.87 -0.34
CA ILE A 23 2.52 6.54 -0.54
C ILE A 23 1.87 5.99 -1.81
N SER A 24 2.61 6.05 -2.91
CA SER A 24 2.32 5.31 -4.13
C SER A 24 2.48 3.83 -3.81
N TYR A 25 1.38 3.18 -3.40
CA TYR A 25 1.32 1.73 -3.34
C TYR A 25 1.28 1.19 -4.76
N SER A 26 2.46 1.08 -5.37
CA SER A 26 2.68 0.18 -6.48
C SER A 26 2.56 -1.25 -5.94
N PRO A 27 1.68 -2.13 -6.48
CA PRO A 27 1.54 -3.49 -6.01
C PRO A 27 2.66 -4.36 -6.61
N HIS A 28 3.92 -3.95 -6.45
CA HIS A 28 5.05 -4.85 -6.59
C HIS A 28 5.55 -5.17 -5.18
N PRO A 29 5.15 -6.31 -4.59
CA PRO A 29 5.76 -6.76 -3.36
C PRO A 29 7.20 -7.13 -3.69
N GLN A 30 8.15 -6.36 -3.15
CA GLN A 30 9.51 -6.82 -2.91
C GLN A 30 9.40 -8.02 -1.95
N GLY A 31 9.17 -9.20 -2.51
CA GLY A 31 9.32 -10.45 -1.78
C GLY A 31 10.78 -10.62 -1.38
N PRO A 32 11.08 -11.43 -0.34
CA PRO A 32 12.46 -11.70 0.02
C PRO A 32 13.16 -12.22 -1.23
N ALA A 33 14.33 -11.65 -1.55
CA ALA A 33 15.23 -12.21 -2.53
C ALA A 33 15.34 -13.70 -2.24
N CYS A 34 14.82 -14.53 -3.13
CA CYS A 34 14.80 -15.97 -2.94
C CYS A 34 16.22 -16.51 -3.11
N SER A 35 17.06 -16.33 -2.08
CA SER A 35 18.27 -17.12 -1.86
C SER A 35 17.82 -18.46 -1.28
N LEU A 36 17.20 -19.30 -2.11
CA LEU A 36 17.03 -20.72 -1.85
C LEU A 36 17.49 -21.44 -3.10
N SER A 37 18.80 -21.69 -3.13
CA SER A 37 19.43 -22.68 -3.97
C SER A 37 18.82 -24.06 -3.67
N PRO A 38 18.18 -24.73 -4.63
CA PRO A 38 18.24 -26.18 -4.64
C PRO A 38 19.59 -26.51 -5.27
N THR A 39 20.52 -26.98 -4.45
CA THR A 39 21.70 -27.70 -4.95
C THR A 39 21.24 -28.80 -5.92
N CYS A 40 22.11 -29.05 -6.90
CA CYS A 40 22.14 -30.15 -7.87
C CYS A 40 21.06 -30.18 -8.99
N GLY A 41 21.28 -29.33 -9.99
CA GLY A 41 20.88 -29.58 -11.38
C GLY A 41 22.00 -29.14 -12.32
N ASN A 42 22.87 -30.06 -12.68
CA ASN A 42 24.04 -29.87 -13.54
C ASN A 42 23.73 -28.99 -14.80
N PRO A 43 24.43 -27.88 -15.05
CA PRO A 43 24.29 -27.10 -16.28
C PRO A 43 25.10 -27.80 -17.38
N LYS A 44 24.63 -28.96 -17.85
CA LYS A 44 25.18 -29.61 -19.05
C LYS A 44 24.14 -29.55 -20.15
N GLY A 45 24.55 -28.88 -21.23
CA GLY A 45 23.70 -28.39 -22.32
C GLY A 45 22.73 -29.41 -22.89
N LYS A 46 21.67 -28.87 -23.51
CA LYS A 46 20.67 -29.51 -24.38
C LYS A 46 20.84 -31.02 -24.58
N LYS A 47 20.66 -31.82 -23.51
CA LYS A 47 20.46 -33.26 -23.63
C LYS A 47 19.00 -33.42 -24.02
N SER A 48 18.77 -33.97 -25.20
CA SER A 48 17.44 -34.38 -25.64
C SER A 48 16.82 -35.24 -24.54
N VAL A 49 15.85 -34.68 -23.81
CA VAL A 49 15.17 -35.41 -22.74
C VAL A 49 14.17 -36.35 -23.41
N ASN A 50 14.28 -37.65 -23.13
CA ASN A 50 13.29 -38.62 -23.59
C ASN A 50 11.96 -38.32 -22.88
N LYS A 51 10.95 -37.90 -23.67
CA LYS A 51 9.65 -37.42 -23.16
C LYS A 51 8.77 -38.55 -22.61
N ASP A 52 9.02 -39.78 -23.03
CA ASP A 52 8.22 -40.95 -22.64
C ASP A 52 8.76 -41.62 -21.37
N SER A 53 9.95 -41.21 -20.92
CA SER A 53 10.54 -41.66 -19.65
C SER A 53 9.61 -41.36 -18.47
N LEU A 54 9.43 -42.35 -17.60
CA LEU A 54 8.70 -42.22 -16.34
C LEU A 54 9.23 -41.05 -15.49
N GLU A 55 10.55 -40.87 -15.46
CA GLU A 55 11.22 -39.79 -14.71
C GLU A 55 10.80 -38.40 -15.24
N TYR A 56 10.74 -38.23 -16.56
CA TYR A 56 10.27 -36.99 -17.17
C TYR A 56 8.80 -36.71 -16.82
N ARG A 57 7.93 -37.71 -16.94
CA ARG A 57 6.50 -37.58 -16.61
C ARG A 57 6.28 -37.14 -15.17
N LEU A 58 6.95 -37.77 -14.21
CA LEU A 58 6.88 -37.40 -12.79
C LEU A 58 7.40 -35.98 -12.54
N ARG A 59 8.49 -35.56 -13.20
CA ARG A 59 9.01 -34.19 -13.07
C ARG A 59 8.02 -33.16 -13.61
N ARG A 60 7.36 -33.43 -14.74
CA ARG A 60 6.34 -32.56 -15.33
C ARG A 60 5.08 -32.50 -14.46
N GLU A 61 4.64 -33.62 -13.93
CA GLU A 61 3.51 -33.69 -13.00
C GLU A 61 3.75 -32.83 -11.75
N ARG A 62 4.91 -32.98 -11.10
CA ARG A 62 5.32 -32.14 -9.97
C ARG A 62 5.34 -30.66 -10.33
N ASN A 63 5.91 -30.31 -11.49
CA ASN A 63 5.95 -28.92 -11.93
C ASN A 63 4.55 -28.35 -12.20
N ASN A 64 3.65 -29.12 -12.81
CA ASN A 64 2.27 -28.70 -13.03
C ASN A 64 1.55 -28.43 -11.70
N ILE A 65 1.76 -29.26 -10.68
CA ILE A 65 1.25 -29.03 -9.33
C ILE A 65 1.83 -27.73 -8.74
N ALA A 66 3.15 -27.54 -8.84
CA ALA A 66 3.82 -26.35 -8.33
C ALA A 66 3.32 -25.06 -9.01
N VAL A 67 3.10 -25.10 -10.33
CA VAL A 67 2.57 -23.97 -11.10
C VAL A 67 1.15 -23.61 -10.63
N ARG A 68 0.26 -24.60 -10.48
CA ARG A 68 -1.09 -24.38 -9.94
C ARG A 68 -1.02 -23.73 -8.55
N LYS A 69 -0.24 -24.33 -7.64
CA LYS A 69 -0.04 -23.81 -6.28
C LYS A 69 0.51 -22.38 -6.27
N SER A 70 1.47 -22.06 -7.14
CA SER A 70 2.04 -20.71 -7.27
C SER A 70 1.01 -19.70 -7.75
N ARG A 71 0.21 -20.07 -8.77
CA ARG A 71 -0.88 -19.23 -9.28
C ARG A 71 -1.95 -18.96 -8.22
N ASP A 72 -2.38 -19.99 -7.49
CA ASP A 72 -3.38 -19.84 -6.44
C ASP A 72 -2.86 -18.99 -5.29
N LYS A 73 -1.58 -19.12 -4.94
CA LYS A 73 -0.92 -18.25 -3.96
C LYS A 73 -0.90 -16.79 -4.44
N ALA A 74 -0.61 -16.53 -5.71
CA ALA A 74 -0.63 -15.18 -6.27
C ALA A 74 -2.05 -14.59 -6.26
N LYS A 75 -3.07 -15.36 -6.66
CA LYS A 75 -4.48 -14.96 -6.58
C LYS A 75 -4.90 -14.63 -5.14
N ARG A 76 -4.55 -15.49 -4.18
CA ARG A 76 -4.84 -15.26 -2.77
C ARG A 76 -4.22 -13.96 -2.26
N ARG A 77 -2.95 -13.69 -2.61
CA ARG A 77 -2.28 -12.44 -2.24
C ARG A 77 -3.01 -11.20 -2.76
N VAL A 78 -3.51 -11.23 -3.98
CA VAL A 78 -4.30 -10.11 -4.53
C VAL A 78 -5.57 -9.90 -3.72
N MET A 79 -6.31 -10.98 -3.43
CA MET A 79 -7.53 -10.90 -2.62
C MET A 79 -7.25 -10.42 -1.19
N GLU A 80 -6.21 -10.92 -0.54
CA GLU A 80 -5.79 -10.47 0.79
C GLU A 80 -5.45 -8.98 0.81
N THR A 81 -4.78 -8.46 -0.22
CA THR A 81 -4.48 -7.03 -0.32
C THR A 81 -5.74 -6.19 -0.51
N GLN A 82 -6.67 -6.64 -1.36
CA GLN A 82 -7.96 -5.97 -1.52
C GLN A 82 -8.76 -5.96 -0.21
N GLN A 83 -8.76 -7.06 0.52
CA GLN A 83 -9.40 -7.16 1.83
C GLN A 83 -8.77 -6.20 2.84
N ARG A 84 -7.43 -6.16 2.93
CA ARG A 84 -6.73 -5.18 3.79
C ARG A 84 -7.04 -3.73 3.42
N MET A 85 -7.18 -3.43 2.14
CA MET A 85 -7.58 -2.08 1.70
C MET A 85 -8.95 -1.70 2.26
N VAL A 86 -9.94 -2.61 2.21
CA VAL A 86 -11.28 -2.37 2.76
C VAL A 86 -11.22 -2.19 4.28
N GLU A 87 -10.47 -3.04 4.98
CA GLU A 87 -10.27 -2.93 6.44
C GLU A 87 -9.67 -1.58 6.82
N LEU A 88 -8.59 -1.16 6.15
CA LEU A 88 -7.94 0.12 6.41
C LEU A 88 -8.85 1.32 6.11
N LEU A 89 -9.69 1.24 5.08
CA LEU A 89 -10.66 2.29 4.78
C LEU A 89 -11.71 2.40 5.91
N GLY A 90 -12.24 1.27 6.38
CA GLY A 90 -13.17 1.25 7.51
C GLY A 90 -12.55 1.77 8.81
N GLU A 91 -11.31 1.37 9.10
CA GLU A 91 -10.57 1.87 10.26
C GLU A 91 -10.28 3.37 10.16
N ASN A 92 -9.92 3.87 8.96
CA ASN A 92 -9.65 5.28 8.75
C ASN A 92 -10.90 6.13 9.01
N GLU A 93 -12.06 5.68 8.52
CA GLU A 93 -13.33 6.38 8.76
C GLU A 93 -13.68 6.40 10.25
N ARG A 94 -13.57 5.25 10.92
CA ARG A 94 -13.79 5.16 12.38
C ARG A 94 -12.88 6.13 13.15
N LEU A 95 -11.62 6.24 12.75
CA LEU A 95 -10.66 7.17 13.36
C LEU A 95 -11.03 8.63 13.09
N ARG A 96 -11.46 8.97 11.87
CA ARG A 96 -11.92 10.33 11.52
C ARG A 96 -13.11 10.74 12.39
N THR A 97 -14.12 9.88 12.52
CA THR A 97 -15.26 10.14 13.42
C THR A 97 -14.82 10.35 14.85
N ARG A 98 -13.85 9.56 15.35
CA ARG A 98 -13.35 9.72 16.73
C ARG A 98 -12.58 11.04 16.91
N VAL A 99 -11.80 11.45 15.92
CA VAL A 99 -11.11 12.75 15.93
C VAL A 99 -12.12 13.89 15.93
N GLU A 100 -13.11 13.84 15.05
CA GLU A 100 -14.16 14.87 14.97
C GLU A 100 -14.93 14.99 16.30
N GLN A 101 -15.31 13.87 16.90
CA GLN A 101 -15.96 13.86 18.22
C GLN A 101 -15.09 14.52 19.29
N LEU A 102 -13.82 14.13 19.39
CA LEU A 102 -12.91 14.70 20.38
C LEU A 102 -12.69 16.20 20.13
N MET A 103 -12.63 16.63 18.87
CA MET A 103 -12.54 18.05 18.51
C MET A 103 -13.77 18.81 19.02
N GLN A 104 -14.98 18.31 18.77
CA GLN A 104 -16.23 18.90 19.27
C GLN A 104 -16.28 18.94 20.80
N GLU A 105 -15.86 17.88 21.48
CA GLU A 105 -15.77 17.83 22.95
C GLU A 105 -14.82 18.93 23.48
N THR A 106 -13.65 19.11 22.85
CA THR A 106 -12.71 20.16 23.25
C THR A 106 -13.19 21.57 22.95
N GLU A 107 -13.90 21.77 21.85
CA GLU A 107 -14.48 23.06 21.49
C GLU A 107 -15.59 23.46 22.46
N THR A 108 -16.47 22.51 22.79
CA THR A 108 -17.50 22.69 23.83
C THR A 108 -16.88 23.11 25.16
N LEU A 109 -15.81 22.44 25.60
CA LEU A 109 -15.11 22.82 26.84
C LEU A 109 -14.50 24.23 26.76
N ARG A 110 -13.88 24.59 25.63
CA ARG A 110 -13.31 25.94 25.42
C ARG A 110 -14.40 27.02 25.45
N ASP A 111 -15.55 26.76 24.84
CA ASP A 111 -16.67 27.70 24.79
C ASP A 111 -17.30 27.90 26.17
N ILE A 112 -17.38 26.85 27.00
CA ILE A 112 -17.79 26.97 28.39
C ILE A 112 -16.82 27.89 29.16
N PHE A 113 -15.51 27.65 29.04
CA PHE A 113 -14.50 28.47 29.73
C PHE A 113 -14.52 29.93 29.30
N ARG A 114 -14.83 30.23 28.04
CA ARG A 114 -14.97 31.60 27.53
C ARG A 114 -16.19 32.34 28.11
N GLN A 115 -17.26 31.62 28.43
CA GLN A 115 -18.50 32.20 28.95
C GLN A 115 -18.47 32.47 30.46
N VAL A 116 -17.51 31.89 31.20
CA VAL A 116 -17.36 32.13 32.64
C VAL A 116 -16.49 33.39 32.87
N PRO A 117 -17.05 34.53 33.34
CA PRO A 117 -16.30 35.77 33.53
C PRO A 117 -15.18 35.66 34.59
N GLU A 118 -15.25 34.70 35.51
CA GLU A 118 -14.22 34.45 36.53
C GLU A 118 -13.00 33.68 35.98
N ALA A 119 -13.15 32.90 34.90
CA ALA A 119 -12.09 32.07 34.33
C ALA A 119 -11.00 32.89 33.59
N ALA A 120 -11.33 34.10 33.14
CA ALA A 120 -10.38 35.04 32.57
C ALA A 120 -9.31 35.50 33.59
N GLY A 121 -9.62 35.47 34.89
CA GLY A 121 -8.67 35.75 35.97
C GLY A 121 -7.71 34.59 36.25
N LEU A 122 -8.17 33.34 36.11
CA LEU A 122 -7.40 32.14 36.46
C LEU A 122 -6.30 31.83 35.44
N ILE A 123 -6.54 32.06 34.15
CA ILE A 123 -5.54 31.85 33.09
C ILE A 123 -4.42 32.89 33.16
N LYS A 124 -4.73 34.11 33.62
CA LYS A 124 -3.75 35.20 33.80
C LYS A 124 -2.74 34.93 34.94
N GLY A 125 -3.04 33.98 35.85
CA GLY A 125 -2.18 33.60 36.97
C GLY A 125 -1.18 32.46 36.69
N LEU A 126 -1.31 31.72 35.58
CA LEU A 126 -0.50 30.52 35.28
C LEU A 126 0.56 30.72 34.18
N GLY A 127 0.66 31.92 33.60
CA GLY A 127 1.58 32.24 32.49
C GLY A 127 2.98 32.71 32.89
N GLY A 128 3.41 32.53 34.15
CA GLY A 128 4.69 33.03 34.65
C GLY A 128 5.50 32.01 35.43
N CYS A 129 6.24 31.15 34.73
CA CYS A 129 7.43 30.47 35.27
C CYS A 129 8.51 30.49 34.18
N SER A 130 9.63 31.15 34.48
CA SER A 130 10.89 31.16 33.74
C SER A 130 11.65 29.83 33.83
#